data_AF-A0A7W0TCC7-F1
#
_entry.id   AF-A0A7W0TCC7-F1
#
_cell.length_a   1.000
_cell.length_b   1.000
_cell.length_c   1.000
_cell.angle_alpha   90.00
_cell.angle_beta   90.00
_cell.angle_gamma   90.00
#
_symmetry.space_group_name_H-M   'P 1'
#
loop_
_entity.id
_entity.type
_entity.pdbx_description
1 polymer ?
#
loop_
_entity_poly.entity_id
_entity_poly.type
_entity_poly.pdbx_seq_one_letter_code
_entity_poly.pdbx_strand_id
1 'polypeptide(L)'
;VRNIANGWLPIGDNAYFTVRSRDVFTEHNPLLGAWSSGSAAVGTFVNNLGPLQFQLLAPFTKIGPAAGTIVGVMFTNMAAIAGIAYISRRLAGLTGLAITMAATASVTWTMGSQMLIESRQHSAMMLPFLCYLVGVWALTSGASWALWITVLAGSLTIQTHLSYAVLVPALAAPAVVGVVVAGRRQGWRPDLLRHVIVAAVVALLCWIHPLWDQFFGNHNMTKVLGTGGDGEAPGLVDGGRLIARVLSLPPWWGRNSYSEYDPQVSLPSTTAAWASLLVLVALIAAAGAAGRRARSPVVVAGTITALVAVVGALATAAMLPSGGFGLAVGNYRWLWPLGAFCLIALLFAAVTTASARTRTRRPYHIATVAATAIAILFGALNVPYSYQAATERAYWPWIDVTRRLTSQLEDAGIEGPVLIDRTNGFFGEPYTFATLVELQSLGIEFDFTTRNEIYRWGDGRRAEDDAVLMTFAYRDDARRVPTGTTRVAFADGLQTGEARELQRIEPRIIPLLRSDTLEVDLSAAKAETGKDFDVFQDIRNGVDVDPASLIFDIQNLRAGGWVRASTADLELLDRWQALREARLNAVAIYVTPLDRGT
;
A
#
# COMPACT_ATOMS: atom_id res chain seq x y z
N VAL A 1 8.29 -11.53 14.82
CA VAL A 1 7.95 -12.33 16.03
C VAL A 1 6.47 -12.24 16.37
N ARG A 2 5.94 -11.12 16.90
CA ARG A 2 4.51 -11.01 17.30
C ARG A 2 3.51 -11.53 16.26
N ASN A 3 3.65 -11.10 15.00
CA ASN A 3 2.72 -11.52 13.94
C ASN A 3 2.80 -13.01 13.61
N ILE A 4 4.01 -13.59 13.61
CA ILE A 4 4.20 -15.04 13.42
C ILE A 4 3.57 -15.80 14.60
N ALA A 5 3.82 -15.33 15.83
CA ALA A 5 3.27 -15.96 17.05
C ALA A 5 1.73 -15.88 17.12
N ASN A 6 1.12 -14.82 16.57
CA ASN A 6 -0.32 -14.63 16.51
C ASN A 6 -0.98 -15.30 15.30
N GLY A 7 -0.25 -16.16 14.56
CA GLY A 7 -0.80 -16.89 13.42
C GLY A 7 -1.19 -16.01 12.25
N TRP A 8 -0.42 -14.95 11.98
CA TRP A 8 -0.61 -14.12 10.79
C TRP A 8 -0.61 -14.97 9.53
N LEU A 9 -1.58 -14.74 8.66
CA LEU A 9 -1.75 -15.39 7.37
C LEU A 9 -1.78 -14.30 6.28
N PRO A 10 -1.15 -14.50 5.12
CA PRO A 10 -1.32 -13.59 4.00
C PRO A 10 -2.77 -13.69 3.49
N ILE A 11 -3.46 -12.55 3.41
CA ILE A 11 -4.83 -12.44 2.88
C ILE A 11 -4.94 -11.24 1.93
N GLY A 12 -5.90 -11.29 1.01
CA GLY A 12 -6.06 -10.24 0.00
C GLY A 12 -4.77 -10.00 -0.80
N ASP A 13 -4.35 -8.74 -0.92
CA ASP A 13 -3.12 -8.39 -1.65
C ASP A 13 -1.87 -9.07 -1.05
N ASN A 14 -1.80 -9.28 0.27
CA ASN A 14 -0.65 -10.00 0.85
C ASN A 14 -0.55 -11.44 0.31
N ALA A 15 -1.69 -12.11 0.15
CA ALA A 15 -1.72 -13.44 -0.44
C ALA A 15 -1.32 -13.37 -1.92
N TYR A 16 -1.81 -12.40 -2.66
CA TYR A 16 -1.40 -12.19 -4.06
C TYR A 16 0.12 -12.07 -4.23
N PHE A 17 0.79 -11.22 -3.43
CA PHE A 17 2.25 -11.10 -3.45
C PHE A 17 2.95 -12.39 -3.04
N THR A 18 2.37 -13.12 -2.07
CA THR A 18 2.91 -14.41 -1.63
C THR A 18 2.90 -15.42 -2.77
N VAL A 19 1.77 -15.63 -3.44
CA VAL A 19 1.64 -16.58 -4.57
C VAL A 19 2.58 -16.20 -5.71
N ARG A 20 2.54 -14.92 -6.14
CA ARG A 20 3.37 -14.44 -7.27
C ARG A 20 4.87 -14.52 -7.00
N SER A 21 5.28 -14.35 -5.74
CA SER A 21 6.69 -14.53 -5.37
C SER A 21 7.12 -16.01 -5.40
N ARG A 22 6.21 -16.95 -5.14
CA ARG A 22 6.49 -18.38 -5.22
C ARG A 22 6.62 -18.87 -6.67
N ASP A 23 5.98 -18.19 -7.61
CA ASP A 23 6.14 -18.40 -9.06
C ASP A 23 7.50 -17.97 -9.60
N VAL A 24 8.27 -17.15 -8.87
CA VAL A 24 9.58 -16.69 -9.35
C VAL A 24 10.54 -17.87 -9.52
N PHE A 25 11.27 -17.90 -10.63
CA PHE A 25 12.16 -18.99 -11.03
C PHE A 25 11.47 -20.37 -11.18
N THR A 26 10.19 -20.38 -11.56
CA THR A 26 9.47 -21.56 -12.06
C THR A 26 9.05 -21.34 -13.52
N GLU A 27 8.32 -22.28 -14.11
CA GLU A 27 7.69 -22.09 -15.43
C GLU A 27 6.66 -20.93 -15.45
N HIS A 28 6.10 -20.59 -14.28
CA HIS A 28 5.12 -19.53 -14.07
C HIS A 28 5.76 -18.15 -13.79
N ASN A 29 7.04 -17.98 -14.10
CA ASN A 29 7.82 -16.83 -13.63
C ASN A 29 7.23 -15.47 -14.06
N PRO A 30 6.94 -14.56 -13.10
CA PRO A 30 6.36 -13.26 -13.42
C PRO A 30 7.35 -12.38 -14.17
N LEU A 31 6.93 -11.87 -15.34
CA LEU A 31 7.70 -10.89 -16.11
C LEU A 31 7.38 -9.44 -15.75
N LEU A 32 6.21 -9.22 -15.15
CA LEU A 32 5.64 -7.92 -14.82
C LEU A 32 5.30 -7.84 -13.34
N GLY A 33 5.02 -6.63 -12.85
CA GLY A 33 4.55 -6.41 -11.49
C GLY A 33 3.06 -6.76 -11.33
N ALA A 34 2.49 -6.41 -10.16
CA ALA A 34 1.08 -6.69 -9.90
C ALA A 34 0.14 -5.99 -10.89
N TRP A 35 -1.05 -6.54 -11.05
CA TRP A 35 -2.13 -5.87 -11.77
C TRP A 35 -2.43 -4.49 -11.19
N SER A 36 -2.59 -3.50 -12.06
CA SER A 36 -2.93 -2.14 -11.67
C SER A 36 -4.43 -1.91 -11.79
N SER A 37 -5.04 -1.39 -10.71
CA SER A 37 -6.43 -0.90 -10.73
C SER A 37 -6.64 0.24 -11.72
N GLY A 38 -5.56 0.91 -12.14
CA GLY A 38 -5.57 1.85 -13.26
C GLY A 38 -6.12 1.25 -14.55
N SER A 39 -6.08 -0.08 -14.72
CA SER A 39 -6.69 -0.78 -15.86
C SER A 39 -8.17 -0.47 -16.02
N ALA A 40 -8.90 -0.35 -14.91
CA ALA A 40 -10.32 0.00 -14.93
C ALA A 40 -10.53 1.48 -15.30
N ALA A 41 -9.58 2.35 -14.94
CA ALA A 41 -9.64 3.79 -15.23
C ALA A 41 -9.39 4.11 -16.71
N VAL A 42 -8.50 3.36 -17.36
CA VAL A 42 -8.05 3.63 -18.74
C VAL A 42 -8.62 2.64 -19.77
N GLY A 43 -9.52 1.73 -19.35
CA GLY A 43 -10.16 0.75 -20.24
C GLY A 43 -9.22 -0.27 -20.89
N THR A 44 -7.96 -0.35 -20.43
CA THR A 44 -6.92 -1.23 -20.99
C THR A 44 -6.22 -1.97 -19.85
N PHE A 45 -6.04 -3.28 -19.99
CA PHE A 45 -5.32 -4.07 -18.99
C PHE A 45 -3.84 -3.68 -18.94
N VAL A 46 -3.41 -3.21 -17.78
CA VAL A 46 -2.03 -2.80 -17.48
C VAL A 46 -1.58 -3.36 -16.13
N ASN A 47 -0.35 -3.84 -16.09
CA ASN A 47 0.35 -4.26 -14.88
C ASN A 47 1.36 -3.19 -14.47
N ASN A 48 1.79 -3.22 -13.21
CA ASN A 48 2.99 -2.50 -12.78
C ASN A 48 4.21 -3.00 -13.57
N LEU A 49 5.22 -2.13 -13.73
CA LEU A 49 6.19 -2.30 -14.82
C LEU A 49 7.07 -3.53 -14.68
N GLY A 50 7.28 -4.07 -13.48
CA GLY A 50 8.18 -5.21 -13.32
C GLY A 50 8.09 -6.01 -12.03
N PRO A 51 8.73 -7.19 -12.00
CA PRO A 51 8.51 -8.23 -11.00
C PRO A 51 9.45 -8.10 -9.79
N LEU A 52 10.27 -7.05 -9.69
CA LEU A 52 11.32 -6.93 -8.68
C LEU A 52 10.84 -7.20 -7.25
N GLN A 53 9.65 -6.72 -6.87
CA GLN A 53 9.12 -7.01 -5.54
C GLN A 53 8.86 -8.52 -5.34
N PHE A 54 8.29 -9.21 -6.32
CA PHE A 54 8.10 -10.66 -6.27
C PHE A 54 9.45 -11.37 -6.13
N GLN A 55 10.45 -10.94 -6.90
CA GLN A 55 11.79 -11.51 -6.87
C GLN A 55 12.50 -11.31 -5.53
N LEU A 56 12.29 -10.17 -4.86
CA LEU A 56 12.83 -9.92 -3.52
C LEU A 56 12.15 -10.77 -2.44
N LEU A 57 10.87 -11.07 -2.58
CA LEU A 57 10.12 -11.89 -1.64
C LEU A 57 10.38 -13.39 -1.83
N ALA A 58 10.65 -13.82 -3.07
CA ALA A 58 10.73 -15.23 -3.47
C ALA A 58 11.65 -16.10 -2.61
N PRO A 59 12.88 -15.70 -2.25
CA PRO A 59 13.76 -16.54 -1.43
C PRO A 59 13.15 -16.88 -0.07
N PHE A 60 12.31 -16.00 0.47
CA PHE A 60 11.70 -16.16 1.78
C PHE A 60 10.38 -16.93 1.70
N THR A 61 9.51 -16.59 0.72
CA THR A 61 8.18 -17.22 0.57
C THR A 61 8.24 -18.65 0.07
N LYS A 62 9.35 -19.05 -0.59
CA LYS A 62 9.64 -20.45 -0.91
C LYS A 62 10.01 -21.27 0.32
N ILE A 63 10.62 -20.68 1.34
CA ILE A 63 10.92 -21.37 2.63
C ILE A 63 9.64 -21.52 3.46
N GLY A 64 8.81 -20.48 3.51
CA GLY A 64 7.51 -20.53 4.17
C GLY A 64 6.60 -19.41 3.64
N PRO A 65 5.38 -19.68 3.18
CA PRO A 65 4.57 -18.67 2.51
C PRO A 65 4.27 -17.46 3.41
N ALA A 66 3.68 -17.70 4.60
CA ALA A 66 3.25 -16.64 5.50
C ALA A 66 4.44 -15.92 6.17
N ALA A 67 5.28 -16.67 6.89
CA ALA A 67 6.44 -16.09 7.56
C ALA A 67 7.44 -15.48 6.57
N GLY A 68 7.61 -16.10 5.40
CA GLY A 68 8.49 -15.63 4.35
C GLY A 68 8.06 -14.28 3.78
N THR A 69 6.75 -14.04 3.60
CA THR A 69 6.26 -12.72 3.15
C THR A 69 6.61 -11.63 4.16
N ILE A 70 6.37 -11.86 5.45
CA ILE A 70 6.75 -10.93 6.52
C ILE A 70 8.27 -10.66 6.48
N VAL A 71 9.08 -11.71 6.45
CA VAL A 71 10.54 -11.60 6.51
C VAL A 71 11.10 -10.89 5.26
N GLY A 72 10.56 -11.19 4.07
CA GLY A 72 10.99 -10.55 2.82
C GLY A 72 10.68 -9.05 2.80
N VAL A 73 9.51 -8.63 3.27
CA VAL A 73 9.17 -7.20 3.41
C VAL A 73 10.07 -6.53 4.45
N MET A 74 10.28 -7.16 5.61
CA MET A 74 11.18 -6.65 6.64
C MET A 74 12.60 -6.47 6.10
N PHE A 75 13.12 -7.47 5.37
CA PHE A 75 14.45 -7.41 4.78
C PHE A 75 14.56 -6.26 3.78
N THR A 76 13.56 -6.09 2.92
CA THR A 76 13.50 -4.97 1.96
C THR A 76 13.54 -3.61 2.67
N ASN A 77 12.74 -3.44 3.72
CA ASN A 77 12.71 -2.22 4.52
C ASN A 77 14.02 -1.97 5.27
N MET A 78 14.63 -3.02 5.86
CA MET A 78 15.92 -2.93 6.54
C MET A 78 17.06 -2.58 5.57
N ALA A 79 17.07 -3.16 4.37
CA ALA A 79 18.05 -2.86 3.33
C ALA A 79 17.92 -1.40 2.87
N ALA A 80 16.70 -0.89 2.70
CA ALA A 80 16.46 0.51 2.38
C ALA A 80 16.96 1.45 3.49
N ILE A 81 16.67 1.14 4.78
CA ILE A 81 17.18 1.91 5.93
C ILE A 81 18.71 1.89 5.99
N ALA A 82 19.33 0.73 5.75
CA ALA A 82 20.78 0.61 5.70
C ALA A 82 21.38 1.44 4.56
N GLY A 83 20.74 1.44 3.38
CA GLY A 83 21.12 2.29 2.24
C GLY A 83 21.01 3.78 2.57
N ILE A 84 19.90 4.21 3.19
CA ILE A 84 19.69 5.57 3.68
C ILE A 84 20.82 5.98 4.65
N ALA A 85 21.09 5.15 5.66
CA ALA A 85 22.11 5.41 6.67
C ALA A 85 23.51 5.50 6.05
N TYR A 86 23.87 4.53 5.20
CA TYR A 86 25.15 4.49 4.50
C TYR A 86 25.34 5.74 3.65
N ILE A 87 24.33 6.12 2.87
CA ILE A 87 24.42 7.28 1.99
C ILE A 87 24.55 8.57 2.79
N SER A 88 23.67 8.79 3.77
CA SER A 88 23.71 10.01 4.58
C SER A 88 24.99 10.14 5.39
N ARG A 89 25.54 9.03 5.92
CA ARG A 89 26.80 9.05 6.67
C ARG A 89 27.99 9.44 5.80
N ARG A 90 28.02 8.95 4.55
CA ARG A 90 29.11 9.20 3.61
C ARG A 90 28.99 10.58 2.95
N LEU A 91 27.77 11.04 2.70
CA LEU A 91 27.48 12.33 2.07
C LEU A 91 27.61 13.51 3.05
N ALA A 92 27.05 13.37 4.25
CA ALA A 92 26.78 14.47 5.17
C ALA A 92 27.29 14.23 6.61
N GLY A 93 28.10 13.20 6.82
CA GLY A 93 28.73 12.89 8.10
C GLY A 93 27.75 12.38 9.16
N LEU A 94 28.17 12.41 10.44
CA LEU A 94 27.35 11.92 11.56
C LEU A 94 26.06 12.73 11.75
N THR A 95 26.11 14.04 11.56
CA THR A 95 24.92 14.88 11.70
C THR A 95 23.90 14.62 10.59
N GLY A 96 24.36 14.47 9.34
CA GLY A 96 23.49 14.07 8.23
C GLY A 96 22.86 12.70 8.45
N LEU A 97 23.65 11.73 8.92
CA LEU A 97 23.15 10.42 9.35
C LEU A 97 22.07 10.56 10.43
N ALA A 98 22.34 11.26 11.52
CA ALA A 98 21.41 11.38 12.65
C ALA A 98 20.09 12.05 12.23
N ILE A 99 20.14 13.15 11.47
CA ILE A 99 18.93 13.83 10.96
C ILE A 99 18.13 12.91 10.03
N THR A 100 18.80 12.19 9.13
CA THR A 100 18.13 11.29 8.20
C THR A 100 17.49 10.11 8.93
N MET A 101 18.19 9.54 9.92
CA MET A 101 17.66 8.44 10.73
C MET A 101 16.51 8.89 11.63
N ALA A 102 16.54 10.11 12.15
CA ALA A 102 15.41 10.68 12.88
C ALA A 102 14.17 10.79 11.99
N ALA A 103 14.32 11.35 10.78
CA ALA A 103 13.21 11.45 9.83
C ALA A 103 12.71 10.07 9.36
N THR A 104 13.62 9.12 9.13
CA THR A 104 13.27 7.74 8.78
C THR A 104 12.49 7.06 9.90
N ALA A 105 12.96 7.18 11.15
CA ALA A 105 12.27 6.64 12.32
C ALA A 105 10.88 7.27 12.48
N SER A 106 10.74 8.58 12.28
CA SER A 106 9.45 9.26 12.27
C SER A 106 8.50 8.65 11.23
N VAL A 107 8.93 8.49 9.97
CA VAL A 107 8.11 7.86 8.92
C VAL A 107 7.67 6.46 9.32
N THR A 108 8.58 5.62 9.83
CA THR A 108 8.21 4.26 10.27
C THR A 108 7.22 4.27 11.43
N TRP A 109 7.32 5.25 12.33
CA TRP A 109 6.40 5.42 13.45
C TRP A 109 5.03 5.91 12.99
N THR A 110 5.00 6.80 11.98
CA THR A 110 3.79 7.31 11.34
C THR A 110 3.03 6.22 10.59
N MET A 111 3.74 5.36 9.85
CA MET A 111 3.16 4.18 9.19
C MET A 111 2.61 3.17 10.21
N GLY A 112 3.22 3.09 11.38
CA GLY A 112 2.91 2.08 12.40
C GLY A 112 3.56 0.72 12.12
N SER A 113 3.83 -0.01 13.21
CA SER A 113 4.57 -1.28 13.20
C SER A 113 4.06 -2.33 12.20
N GLN A 114 2.75 -2.36 11.91
CA GLN A 114 2.16 -3.37 11.04
C GLN A 114 2.33 -3.07 9.56
N MET A 115 2.41 -1.79 9.17
CA MET A 115 2.66 -1.41 7.79
C MET A 115 4.09 -1.72 7.34
N LEU A 116 5.01 -1.98 8.27
CA LEU A 116 6.39 -2.37 7.98
C LEU A 116 6.55 -3.82 7.52
N ILE A 117 5.50 -4.63 7.63
CA ILE A 117 5.47 -6.03 7.18
C ILE A 117 4.42 -6.26 6.10
N GLU A 118 3.71 -5.21 5.69
CA GLU A 118 2.67 -5.23 4.68
C GLU A 118 3.31 -5.31 3.29
N SER A 119 3.01 -6.36 2.54
CA SER A 119 3.60 -6.57 1.20
C SER A 119 2.88 -5.78 0.11
N ARG A 120 1.74 -5.18 0.41
CA ARG A 120 1.07 -4.27 -0.51
C ARG A 120 2.01 -3.14 -0.95
N GLN A 121 2.04 -2.92 -2.25
CA GLN A 121 2.96 -2.05 -2.97
C GLN A 121 3.07 -0.64 -2.40
N HIS A 122 1.93 -0.05 -1.99
CA HIS A 122 1.86 1.31 -1.48
C HIS A 122 2.62 1.50 -0.16
N SER A 123 2.64 0.48 0.70
CA SER A 123 3.32 0.50 1.99
C SER A 123 4.77 0.02 1.86
N ALA A 124 4.97 -1.09 1.13
CA ALA A 124 6.28 -1.72 0.98
C ALA A 124 7.33 -0.79 0.33
N MET A 125 6.90 0.14 -0.53
CA MET A 125 7.83 0.99 -1.30
C MET A 125 8.19 2.31 -0.61
N MET A 126 7.63 2.64 0.55
CA MET A 126 7.88 3.94 1.19
C MET A 126 9.36 4.16 1.58
N LEU A 127 9.97 3.17 2.23
CA LEU A 127 11.38 3.24 2.63
C LEU A 127 12.35 3.09 1.44
N PRO A 128 12.13 2.16 0.49
CA PRO A 128 12.85 2.16 -0.79
C PRO A 128 12.82 3.52 -1.50
N PHE A 129 11.67 4.20 -1.51
CA PHE A 129 11.55 5.51 -2.13
C PHE A 129 12.29 6.62 -1.37
N LEU A 130 12.29 6.59 -0.02
CA LEU A 130 13.16 7.48 0.77
C LEU A 130 14.65 7.22 0.48
N CYS A 131 15.05 5.96 0.33
CA CYS A 131 16.40 5.59 -0.07
C CYS A 131 16.76 6.15 -1.45
N TYR A 132 15.83 6.08 -2.40
CA TYR A 132 15.97 6.71 -3.71
C TYR A 132 16.15 8.23 -3.61
N LEU A 133 15.34 8.95 -2.83
CA LEU A 133 15.46 10.40 -2.63
C LEU A 133 16.83 10.81 -2.05
N VAL A 134 17.30 10.07 -1.03
CA VAL A 134 18.63 10.30 -0.43
C VAL A 134 19.75 9.96 -1.42
N GLY A 135 19.56 8.95 -2.26
CA GLY A 135 20.44 8.63 -3.38
C GLY A 135 20.49 9.75 -4.43
N VAL A 136 19.34 10.30 -4.83
CA VAL A 136 19.25 11.45 -5.75
C VAL A 136 19.94 12.67 -5.16
N TRP A 137 19.81 12.93 -3.85
CA TRP A 137 20.55 13.99 -3.16
C TRP A 137 22.07 13.81 -3.27
N ALA A 138 22.56 12.59 -3.05
CA ALA A 138 23.97 12.27 -3.19
C ALA A 138 24.45 12.49 -4.64
N LEU A 139 23.72 11.99 -5.63
CA LEU A 139 24.07 12.14 -7.04
C LEU A 139 24.02 13.58 -7.52
N THR A 140 23.03 14.36 -7.08
CA THR A 140 22.92 15.80 -7.34
C THR A 140 24.11 16.56 -6.74
N SER A 141 24.69 16.05 -5.64
CA SER A 141 25.92 16.58 -5.04
C SER A 141 27.20 16.16 -5.78
N GLY A 142 27.09 15.30 -6.80
CA GLY A 142 28.22 14.74 -7.57
C GLY A 142 28.79 13.44 -7.00
N ALA A 143 28.14 12.82 -6.01
CA ALA A 143 28.63 11.61 -5.36
C ALA A 143 28.30 10.33 -6.16
N SER A 144 29.00 10.12 -7.27
CA SER A 144 28.72 9.04 -8.24
C SER A 144 28.76 7.61 -7.68
N TRP A 145 29.46 7.37 -6.58
CA TRP A 145 29.49 6.06 -5.93
C TRP A 145 28.11 5.57 -5.46
N ALA A 146 27.15 6.48 -5.26
CA ALA A 146 25.78 6.16 -4.87
C ALA A 146 24.92 5.64 -6.03
N LEU A 147 25.42 5.71 -7.28
CA LEU A 147 24.65 5.43 -8.49
C LEU A 147 23.91 4.09 -8.44
N TRP A 148 24.59 3.02 -8.07
CA TRP A 148 24.02 1.68 -8.07
C TRP A 148 22.89 1.52 -7.04
N ILE A 149 23.02 2.13 -5.85
CA ILE A 149 21.97 2.10 -4.82
C ILE A 149 20.76 2.90 -5.31
N THR A 150 20.99 4.08 -5.88
CA THR A 150 19.92 4.93 -6.41
C THR A 150 19.18 4.25 -7.56
N VAL A 151 19.90 3.60 -8.48
CA VAL A 151 19.30 2.86 -9.61
C VAL A 151 18.50 1.67 -9.11
N LEU A 152 19.01 0.90 -8.13
CA LEU A 152 18.29 -0.23 -7.55
C LEU A 152 17.00 0.22 -6.85
N ALA A 153 17.09 1.23 -5.97
CA ALA A 153 15.94 1.77 -5.24
C ALA A 153 14.90 2.39 -6.18
N GLY A 154 15.34 3.17 -7.17
CA GLY A 154 14.48 3.76 -8.19
C GLY A 154 13.78 2.69 -9.04
N SER A 155 14.52 1.69 -9.51
CA SER A 155 13.97 0.56 -10.29
C SER A 155 12.95 -0.23 -9.49
N LEU A 156 13.24 -0.55 -8.23
CA LEU A 156 12.30 -1.24 -7.35
C LEU A 156 10.99 -0.45 -7.19
N THR A 157 11.07 0.84 -6.89
CA THR A 157 9.86 1.67 -6.67
C THR A 157 9.00 1.81 -7.92
N ILE A 158 9.60 2.16 -9.06
CA ILE A 158 8.87 2.42 -10.31
C ILE A 158 8.30 1.14 -10.92
N GLN A 159 9.00 0.00 -10.76
CA GLN A 159 8.47 -1.29 -11.21
C GLN A 159 7.34 -1.80 -10.34
N THR A 160 7.36 -1.45 -9.05
CA THR A 160 6.38 -1.95 -8.09
C THR A 160 5.07 -1.19 -8.17
N HIS A 161 5.06 0.14 -8.34
CA HIS A 161 3.79 0.87 -8.38
C HIS A 161 3.79 2.02 -9.39
N LEU A 162 2.77 2.08 -10.26
CA LEU A 162 2.68 3.10 -11.32
C LEU A 162 2.59 4.54 -10.81
N SER A 163 2.22 4.79 -9.55
CA SER A 163 2.27 6.15 -8.97
C SER A 163 3.68 6.75 -8.96
N TYR A 164 4.72 5.94 -9.14
CA TYR A 164 6.09 6.42 -9.23
C TYR A 164 6.55 6.71 -10.67
N ALA A 165 5.72 6.42 -11.68
CA ALA A 165 6.10 6.48 -13.10
C ALA A 165 6.49 7.89 -13.57
N VAL A 166 5.88 8.94 -13.01
CA VAL A 166 6.26 10.35 -13.26
C VAL A 166 7.33 10.81 -12.26
N LEU A 167 7.13 10.48 -10.99
CA LEU A 167 7.93 10.99 -9.88
C LEU A 167 9.40 10.54 -9.93
N VAL A 168 9.64 9.25 -10.19
CA VAL A 168 11.00 8.68 -10.21
C VAL A 168 11.84 9.28 -11.36
N PRO A 169 11.37 9.31 -12.63
CA PRO A 169 12.12 9.96 -13.71
C PRO A 169 12.35 11.46 -13.50
N ALA A 170 11.36 12.19 -12.96
CA ALA A 170 11.53 13.62 -12.66
C ALA A 170 12.68 13.86 -11.67
N LEU A 171 12.80 13.02 -10.65
CA LEU A 171 13.89 13.06 -9.66
C LEU A 171 15.23 12.56 -10.21
N ALA A 172 15.23 11.74 -11.27
CA ALA A 172 16.46 11.31 -11.91
C ALA A 172 17.18 12.46 -12.63
N ALA A 173 16.45 13.48 -13.10
CA ALA A 173 17.03 14.62 -13.82
C ALA A 173 18.13 15.37 -13.04
N PRO A 174 17.90 15.88 -11.81
CA PRO A 174 18.97 16.53 -11.03
C PRO A 174 20.13 15.58 -10.68
N ALA A 175 19.86 14.29 -10.49
CA ALA A 175 20.91 13.28 -10.26
C ALA A 175 21.83 13.12 -11.48
N VAL A 176 21.26 12.99 -12.68
CA VAL A 176 22.02 12.90 -13.94
C VAL A 176 22.85 14.15 -14.15
N VAL A 177 22.26 15.35 -13.95
CA VAL A 177 22.99 16.62 -14.05
C VAL A 177 24.17 16.65 -13.07
N GLY A 178 23.97 16.24 -11.82
CA GLY A 178 25.02 16.20 -10.80
C GLY A 178 26.19 15.29 -11.20
N VAL A 179 25.90 14.09 -11.73
CA VAL A 179 26.91 13.14 -12.20
C VAL A 179 27.66 13.66 -13.43
N VAL A 180 26.96 14.22 -14.41
CA VAL A 180 27.57 14.80 -15.62
C VAL A 180 28.47 15.99 -15.28
N VAL A 181 28.02 16.88 -14.39
CA VAL A 181 28.82 18.02 -13.93
C VAL A 181 30.07 17.55 -13.17
N ALA A 182 29.95 16.52 -12.32
CA ALA A 182 31.09 15.93 -11.64
C ALA A 182 32.10 15.34 -12.64
N GLY A 183 31.63 14.58 -13.64
CA GLY A 183 32.48 14.02 -14.70
C GLY A 183 33.19 15.10 -15.53
N ARG A 184 32.49 16.19 -15.89
CA ARG A 184 33.10 17.32 -16.61
C ARG A 184 34.17 18.05 -15.79
N ARG A 185 33.98 18.18 -14.46
CA ARG A 185 34.93 18.88 -13.58
C ARG A 185 36.16 18.05 -13.22
N GLN A 186 36.00 16.74 -13.07
CA GLN A 186 37.05 15.85 -12.55
C GLN A 186 37.78 15.08 -13.66
N GLY A 187 37.31 15.18 -14.91
CA GLY A 187 37.58 14.22 -15.97
C GLY A 187 36.80 12.93 -15.73
N TRP A 188 36.43 12.21 -16.80
CA TRP A 188 35.81 10.89 -16.70
C TRP A 188 36.82 9.85 -16.21
N ARG A 189 37.20 9.97 -14.94
CA ARG A 189 38.17 9.11 -14.29
C ARG A 189 37.67 7.66 -14.27
N PRO A 190 38.59 6.67 -14.24
CA PRO A 190 38.23 5.26 -14.18
C PRO A 190 37.22 4.91 -13.07
N ASP A 191 37.31 5.55 -11.89
CA ASP A 191 36.37 5.33 -10.79
C ASP A 191 34.94 5.74 -11.12
N LEU A 192 34.74 6.87 -11.81
CA LEU A 192 33.41 7.30 -12.24
C LEU A 192 32.83 6.34 -13.27
N LEU A 193 33.64 5.93 -14.26
CA LEU A 193 33.24 4.93 -15.25
C LEU A 193 32.86 3.61 -14.59
N ARG A 194 33.62 3.16 -13.59
CA ARG A 194 33.28 1.97 -12.80
C ARG A 194 31.91 2.10 -12.13
N HIS A 195 31.61 3.23 -11.50
CA HIS A 195 30.29 3.44 -10.88
C HIS A 195 29.16 3.43 -11.92
N VAL A 196 29.38 4.03 -13.09
CA VAL A 196 28.40 4.02 -14.20
C VAL A 196 28.19 2.60 -14.73
N ILE A 197 29.26 1.83 -14.95
CA ILE A 197 29.17 0.44 -15.41
C ILE A 197 28.42 -0.42 -14.38
N VAL A 198 28.77 -0.33 -13.10
CA VAL A 198 28.07 -1.07 -12.04
C VAL A 198 26.59 -0.70 -12.01
N ALA A 199 26.25 0.58 -12.12
CA ALA A 199 24.87 1.03 -12.17
C ALA A 199 24.13 0.57 -13.43
N ALA A 200 24.80 0.51 -14.59
CA ALA A 200 24.25 -0.01 -15.83
C ALA A 200 23.97 -1.52 -15.73
N VAL A 201 24.88 -2.29 -15.12
CA VAL A 201 24.65 -3.72 -14.84
C VAL A 201 23.46 -3.90 -13.89
N VAL A 202 23.39 -3.11 -12.80
CA VAL A 202 22.25 -3.16 -11.88
C VAL A 202 20.94 -2.80 -12.58
N ALA A 203 20.92 -1.77 -13.43
CA ALA A 203 19.77 -1.43 -14.24
C ALA A 203 19.38 -2.59 -15.17
N LEU A 204 20.33 -3.18 -15.89
CA LEU A 204 20.07 -4.30 -16.78
C LEU A 204 19.44 -5.48 -16.03
N LEU A 205 20.01 -5.87 -14.88
CA LEU A 205 19.49 -6.95 -14.05
C LEU A 205 18.08 -6.63 -13.52
N CYS A 206 17.83 -5.39 -13.10
CA CYS A 206 16.52 -4.97 -12.63
C CYS A 206 15.46 -5.01 -13.73
N TRP A 207 15.83 -4.70 -14.97
CA TRP A 207 14.88 -4.47 -16.07
C TRP A 207 14.84 -5.61 -17.09
N ILE A 208 15.61 -6.68 -16.92
CA ILE A 208 15.66 -7.78 -17.90
C ILE A 208 14.29 -8.40 -18.18
N HIS A 209 13.46 -8.63 -17.15
CA HIS A 209 12.11 -9.21 -17.31
C HIS A 209 11.10 -8.22 -17.91
N PRO A 210 10.99 -6.96 -17.44
CA PRO A 210 10.16 -5.96 -18.12
C PRO A 210 10.55 -5.74 -19.59
N LEU A 211 11.85 -5.73 -19.89
CA LEU A 211 12.33 -5.59 -21.26
C LEU A 211 11.97 -6.82 -22.09
N TRP A 212 12.07 -8.02 -21.52
CA TRP A 212 11.62 -9.24 -22.18
C TRP A 212 10.13 -9.18 -22.53
N ASP A 213 9.26 -8.82 -21.58
CA ASP A 213 7.83 -8.61 -21.86
C ASP A 213 7.61 -7.55 -22.94
N GLN A 214 8.43 -6.49 -22.92
CA GLN A 214 8.30 -5.40 -23.87
C GLN A 214 8.67 -5.80 -25.31
N PHE A 215 9.59 -6.75 -25.51
CA PHE A 215 9.99 -7.17 -26.86
C PHE A 215 9.32 -8.46 -27.34
N PHE A 216 8.93 -9.33 -26.41
CA PHE A 216 8.45 -10.69 -26.73
C PHE A 216 7.11 -11.05 -26.10
N GLY A 217 6.57 -10.21 -25.22
CA GLY A 217 5.36 -10.49 -24.45
C GLY A 217 4.25 -9.48 -24.68
N ASN A 218 3.68 -8.95 -23.59
CA ASN A 218 2.46 -8.15 -23.62
C ASN A 218 2.69 -6.69 -24.02
N HIS A 219 3.94 -6.24 -24.21
CA HIS A 219 4.28 -4.84 -24.48
C HIS A 219 3.72 -3.90 -23.40
N ASN A 220 3.77 -4.32 -22.13
CA ASN A 220 3.07 -3.62 -21.05
C ASN A 220 3.55 -2.18 -20.85
N MET A 221 4.85 -1.90 -21.07
CA MET A 221 5.37 -0.54 -20.94
C MET A 221 4.83 0.38 -22.04
N THR A 222 4.72 -0.10 -23.29
CA THR A 222 4.04 0.64 -24.36
C THR A 222 2.58 0.93 -24.02
N LYS A 223 1.85 -0.02 -23.46
CA LYS A 223 0.45 0.18 -23.05
C LYS A 223 0.34 1.25 -21.96
N VAL A 224 1.13 1.15 -20.90
CA VAL A 224 1.14 2.14 -19.81
C VAL A 224 1.42 3.54 -20.34
N LEU A 225 2.42 3.70 -21.21
CA LEU A 225 2.76 5.00 -21.81
C LEU A 225 1.69 5.49 -22.79
N GLY A 226 1.06 4.58 -23.55
CA GLY A 226 0.00 4.88 -24.49
C GLY A 226 -1.33 5.27 -23.85
N THR A 227 -1.60 4.82 -22.62
CA THR A 227 -2.81 5.17 -21.84
C THR A 227 -2.66 6.45 -21.00
N GLY A 228 -1.51 7.11 -21.07
CA GLY A 228 -1.24 8.31 -20.27
C GLY A 228 -2.06 9.51 -20.73
N GLY A 229 -3.15 9.80 -20.00
CA GLY A 229 -3.95 11.02 -20.20
C GLY A 229 -5.45 10.80 -20.44
N ASP A 230 -5.90 9.56 -20.61
CA ASP A 230 -7.30 9.27 -20.98
C ASP A 230 -8.26 9.11 -19.79
N GLY A 231 -7.73 9.01 -18.56
CA GLY A 231 -8.53 8.90 -17.34
C GLY A 231 -8.83 10.25 -16.69
N GLU A 232 -10.00 10.38 -16.06
CA GLU A 232 -10.31 11.54 -15.21
C GLU A 232 -9.26 11.65 -14.09
N ALA A 233 -8.75 12.86 -13.86
CA ALA A 233 -7.69 13.12 -12.91
C ALA A 233 -7.98 14.40 -12.11
N PRO A 234 -7.46 14.53 -10.87
CA PRO A 234 -7.73 15.69 -10.00
C PRO A 234 -7.34 17.04 -10.61
N GLY A 235 -6.36 17.06 -11.51
CA GLY A 235 -5.78 18.29 -12.02
C GLY A 235 -4.93 19.03 -10.98
N LEU A 236 -4.38 20.19 -11.37
CA LEU A 236 -3.37 20.89 -10.56
C LEU A 236 -3.94 21.42 -9.24
N VAL A 237 -5.16 21.95 -9.24
CA VAL A 237 -5.77 22.58 -8.06
C VAL A 237 -5.93 21.56 -6.93
N ASP A 238 -6.59 20.45 -7.21
CA ASP A 238 -6.77 19.37 -6.24
C ASP A 238 -5.47 18.61 -5.99
N GLY A 239 -4.59 18.47 -7.00
CA GLY A 239 -3.21 18.01 -6.81
C GLY A 239 -2.46 18.79 -5.73
N GLY A 240 -2.56 20.12 -5.74
CA GLY A 240 -2.00 20.98 -4.71
C GLY A 240 -2.61 20.73 -3.33
N ARG A 241 -3.93 20.57 -3.24
CA ARG A 241 -4.64 20.26 -1.98
C ARG A 241 -4.25 18.90 -1.42
N LEU A 242 -4.11 17.90 -2.29
CA LEU A 242 -3.71 16.53 -1.96
C LEU A 242 -2.32 16.49 -1.33
N ILE A 243 -1.33 17.16 -1.96
CA ILE A 243 0.03 17.15 -1.44
C ILE A 243 0.20 18.06 -0.21
N ALA A 244 -0.49 19.21 -0.16
CA ALA A 244 -0.39 20.14 0.96
C ALA A 244 -0.83 19.49 2.29
N ARG A 245 -1.85 18.62 2.24
CA ARG A 245 -2.38 17.90 3.41
C ARG A 245 -1.31 17.08 4.14
N VAL A 246 -0.29 16.60 3.44
CA VAL A 246 0.80 15.81 4.05
C VAL A 246 2.08 16.63 4.20
N LEU A 247 2.43 17.42 3.17
CA LEU A 247 3.74 18.08 3.10
C LEU A 247 3.84 19.35 3.95
N SER A 248 2.74 20.10 4.12
CA SER A 248 2.80 21.45 4.68
C SER A 248 1.72 21.77 5.71
N LEU A 249 0.67 20.97 5.83
CA LEU A 249 -0.40 21.15 6.81
C LEU A 249 -0.36 20.10 7.94
N PRO A 250 -0.73 20.47 9.19
CA PRO A 250 -0.85 19.52 10.28
C PRO A 250 -1.94 18.47 9.97
N PRO A 251 -1.81 17.24 10.49
CA PRO A 251 -0.82 16.79 11.48
C PRO A 251 0.58 16.42 10.93
N TRP A 252 0.93 16.73 9.67
CA TRP A 252 2.21 16.41 9.04
C TRP A 252 2.58 14.92 9.17
N TRP A 253 3.60 14.61 9.99
CA TRP A 253 4.12 13.27 10.29
C TRP A 253 3.53 12.68 11.59
N GLY A 254 2.54 13.34 12.22
CA GLY A 254 1.86 12.77 13.37
C GLY A 254 1.33 11.38 13.04
N ARG A 255 1.32 10.45 13.99
CA ARG A 255 0.97 9.04 13.71
C ARG A 255 -0.38 8.91 13.01
N ASN A 256 -1.37 9.66 13.46
CA ASN A 256 -2.69 9.64 12.86
C ASN A 256 -2.75 10.23 11.44
N SER A 257 -1.74 10.99 10.99
CA SER A 257 -1.76 11.57 9.65
C SER A 257 -1.89 10.49 8.58
N TYR A 258 -1.29 9.32 8.82
CA TYR A 258 -1.37 8.18 7.91
C TYR A 258 -2.76 7.55 7.85
N SER A 259 -3.42 7.38 9.00
CA SER A 259 -4.75 6.78 9.08
C SER A 259 -5.88 7.72 8.72
N GLU A 260 -5.73 9.01 9.02
CA GLU A 260 -6.73 10.05 8.77
C GLU A 260 -6.63 10.64 7.36
N TYR A 261 -5.59 10.33 6.59
CA TYR A 261 -5.48 10.77 5.21
C TYR A 261 -6.45 9.99 4.33
N ASP A 262 -7.57 10.64 4.04
CA ASP A 262 -8.55 10.19 3.05
C ASP A 262 -8.85 11.32 2.06
N PRO A 263 -8.32 11.24 0.83
CA PRO A 263 -8.50 12.27 -0.19
C PRO A 263 -9.92 12.26 -0.81
N GLN A 264 -10.75 11.25 -0.54
CA GLN A 264 -12.14 11.19 -1.03
C GLN A 264 -13.10 11.90 -0.09
N VAL A 265 -12.82 11.85 1.21
CA VAL A 265 -13.71 12.41 2.23
C VAL A 265 -13.53 13.92 2.36
N SER A 266 -12.29 14.40 2.40
CA SER A 266 -12.04 15.82 2.63
C SER A 266 -10.71 16.27 2.04
N LEU A 267 -10.70 17.46 1.45
CA LEU A 267 -9.49 18.14 1.02
C LEU A 267 -9.40 19.52 1.69
N PRO A 268 -8.20 19.95 2.10
CA PRO A 268 -8.01 21.27 2.72
C PRO A 268 -8.51 22.37 1.78
N SER A 269 -8.79 23.56 2.33
CA SER A 269 -9.18 24.69 1.48
C SER A 269 -8.08 25.02 0.47
N THR A 270 -8.47 25.35 -0.76
CA THR A 270 -7.53 25.67 -1.85
C THR A 270 -6.54 26.76 -1.43
N THR A 271 -7.03 27.83 -0.81
CA THR A 271 -6.19 28.94 -0.34
C THR A 271 -5.18 28.49 0.71
N ALA A 272 -5.60 27.72 1.73
CA ALA A 272 -4.68 27.25 2.78
C ALA A 272 -3.65 26.29 2.21
N ALA A 273 -4.07 25.37 1.33
CA ALA A 273 -3.19 24.42 0.66
C ALA A 273 -2.07 25.14 -0.11
N TRP A 274 -2.43 26.02 -1.05
CA TRP A 274 -1.45 26.72 -1.87
C TRP A 274 -0.59 27.71 -1.09
N ALA A 275 -1.16 28.43 -0.11
CA ALA A 275 -0.38 29.29 0.77
C ALA A 275 0.68 28.48 1.55
N SER A 276 0.29 27.33 2.11
CA SER A 276 1.23 26.47 2.86
C SER A 276 2.33 25.88 1.97
N LEU A 277 2.00 25.49 0.72
CA LEU A 277 2.99 25.02 -0.25
C LEU A 277 3.95 26.13 -0.69
N LEU A 278 3.46 27.35 -0.89
CA LEU A 278 4.31 28.50 -1.20
C LEU A 278 5.28 28.79 -0.07
N VAL A 279 4.84 28.70 1.19
CA VAL A 279 5.73 28.82 2.37
C VAL A 279 6.78 27.71 2.36
N LEU A 280 6.40 26.45 2.13
CA LEU A 280 7.34 25.34 2.05
C LEU A 280 8.40 25.54 0.96
N VAL A 281 7.97 25.91 -0.26
CA VAL A 281 8.87 26.20 -1.38
C VAL A 281 9.80 27.37 -1.06
N ALA A 282 9.28 28.44 -0.44
CA ALA A 282 10.07 29.59 -0.03
C ALA A 282 11.13 29.22 1.02
N LEU A 283 10.79 28.37 1.99
CA LEU A 283 11.73 27.87 3.00
C LEU A 283 12.85 27.03 2.36
N ILE A 284 12.52 26.14 1.42
CA ILE A 284 13.51 25.33 0.71
C ILE A 284 14.42 26.22 -0.16
N ALA A 285 13.85 27.20 -0.87
CA ALA A 285 14.61 28.16 -1.66
C ALA A 285 15.55 29.03 -0.79
N ALA A 286 15.06 29.51 0.35
CA ALA A 286 15.86 30.27 1.32
C ALA A 286 17.00 29.43 1.91
N ALA A 287 16.73 28.15 2.23
CA ALA A 287 17.73 27.18 2.66
C ALA A 287 18.80 26.97 1.57
N GLY A 288 18.41 26.89 0.29
CA GLY A 288 19.33 26.77 -0.84
C GLY A 288 20.21 28.01 -1.01
N ALA A 289 19.62 29.20 -0.90
CA ALA A 289 20.36 30.46 -0.93
C ALA A 289 21.35 30.59 0.24
N ALA A 290 20.94 30.18 1.44
CA ALA A 290 21.81 30.13 2.62
C ALA A 290 22.94 29.10 2.43
N GLY A 291 22.65 27.94 1.86
CA GLY A 291 23.65 26.91 1.51
C GLY A 291 24.69 27.41 0.51
N ARG A 292 24.27 28.17 -0.51
CA ARG A 292 25.19 28.84 -1.45
C ARG A 292 26.09 29.84 -0.74
N ARG A 293 25.54 30.68 0.15
CA ARG A 293 26.31 31.64 0.96
C ARG A 293 27.30 30.92 1.89
N ALA A 294 26.91 29.79 2.46
CA ALA A 294 27.76 28.91 3.27
C ALA A 294 28.73 28.05 2.43
N ARG A 295 28.72 28.17 1.10
CA ARG A 295 29.53 27.38 0.15
C ARG A 295 29.40 25.86 0.36
N SER A 296 28.21 25.39 0.74
CA SER A 296 27.93 23.97 0.93
C SER A 296 27.20 23.39 -0.28
N PRO A 297 27.90 22.71 -1.21
CA PRO A 297 27.27 22.09 -2.38
C PRO A 297 26.25 21.01 -1.98
N VAL A 298 26.50 20.30 -0.87
CA VAL A 298 25.61 19.27 -0.34
C VAL A 298 24.26 19.86 0.08
N VAL A 299 24.25 21.03 0.73
CA VAL A 299 22.98 21.71 1.08
C VAL A 299 22.24 22.14 -0.18
N VAL A 300 22.95 22.74 -1.15
CA VAL A 300 22.34 23.20 -2.41
C VAL A 300 21.70 22.03 -3.15
N ALA A 301 22.42 20.92 -3.30
CA ALA A 301 21.90 19.71 -3.93
C ALA A 301 20.67 19.14 -3.20
N GLY A 302 20.66 19.15 -1.87
CA GLY A 302 19.51 18.72 -1.07
C GLY A 302 18.29 19.58 -1.33
N THR A 303 18.46 20.90 -1.39
CA THR A 303 17.35 21.82 -1.70
C THR A 303 16.85 21.72 -3.13
N ILE A 304 17.73 21.49 -4.11
CA ILE A 304 17.34 21.23 -5.51
C ILE A 304 16.51 19.94 -5.57
N THR A 305 17.00 18.87 -4.94
CA THR A 305 16.28 17.58 -4.88
C THR A 305 14.91 17.76 -4.26
N ALA A 306 14.80 18.51 -3.16
CA ALA A 306 13.52 18.76 -2.47
C ALA A 306 12.55 19.60 -3.32
N LEU A 307 13.03 20.62 -4.03
CA LEU A 307 12.19 21.42 -4.94
C LEU A 307 11.66 20.57 -6.10
N VAL A 308 12.53 19.79 -6.73
CA VAL A 308 12.13 18.87 -7.82
C VAL A 308 11.16 17.81 -7.29
N ALA A 309 11.37 17.31 -6.07
CA ALA A 309 10.44 16.38 -5.43
C ALA A 309 9.05 17.00 -5.25
N VAL A 310 8.93 18.22 -4.72
CA VAL A 310 7.64 18.91 -4.53
C VAL A 310 6.94 19.18 -5.87
N VAL A 311 7.68 19.59 -6.90
CA VAL A 311 7.12 19.79 -8.25
C VAL A 311 6.68 18.46 -8.88
N GLY A 312 7.51 17.42 -8.78
CA GLY A 312 7.19 16.08 -9.26
C GLY A 312 6.00 15.49 -8.51
N ALA A 313 5.88 15.74 -7.21
CA ALA A 313 4.74 15.37 -6.38
C ALA A 313 3.45 16.01 -6.88
N LEU A 314 3.47 17.33 -7.14
CA LEU A 314 2.33 18.05 -7.67
C LEU A 314 1.90 17.49 -9.03
N ALA A 315 2.85 17.30 -9.96
CA ALA A 315 2.57 16.74 -11.28
C ALA A 315 1.98 15.32 -11.16
N THR A 316 2.60 14.47 -10.34
CA THR A 316 2.13 13.10 -10.11
C THR A 316 0.74 13.06 -9.51
N ALA A 317 0.47 13.85 -8.45
CA ALA A 317 -0.82 13.89 -7.80
C ALA A 317 -1.94 14.44 -8.70
N ALA A 318 -1.61 15.41 -9.56
CA ALA A 318 -2.53 16.01 -10.51
C ALA A 318 -2.88 15.08 -11.69
N MET A 319 -1.96 14.18 -12.06
CA MET A 319 -2.11 13.27 -13.22
C MET A 319 -2.59 11.87 -12.85
N LEU A 320 -2.53 11.49 -11.58
CA LEU A 320 -2.97 10.17 -11.12
C LEU A 320 -4.48 10.01 -11.39
N PRO A 321 -4.90 9.06 -12.25
CA PRO A 321 -6.31 8.92 -12.60
C PRO A 321 -7.15 8.53 -11.38
N SER A 322 -8.29 9.21 -11.19
CA SER A 322 -9.38 8.76 -10.35
C SER A 322 -10.11 7.64 -11.09
N GLY A 323 -9.69 6.39 -10.89
CA GLY A 323 -10.39 5.24 -11.46
C GLY A 323 -11.79 5.04 -10.85
N GLY A 324 -12.43 3.90 -11.13
CA GLY A 324 -13.72 3.53 -10.53
C GLY A 324 -13.74 3.43 -8.99
N PHE A 325 -12.58 3.64 -8.35
CA PHE A 325 -12.40 3.70 -6.90
C PHE A 325 -12.16 5.10 -6.38
N GLY A 326 -12.31 6.16 -7.20
CA GLY A 326 -11.99 7.53 -6.84
C GLY A 326 -10.50 7.76 -6.54
N LEU A 327 -10.21 8.71 -5.65
CA LEU A 327 -8.85 9.01 -5.21
C LEU A 327 -8.38 7.96 -4.18
N ALA A 328 -7.75 6.88 -4.64
CA ALA A 328 -7.32 5.81 -3.74
C ALA A 328 -6.18 6.28 -2.82
N VAL A 329 -6.38 6.20 -1.49
CA VAL A 329 -5.40 6.59 -0.45
C VAL A 329 -4.00 6.01 -0.71
N GLY A 330 -3.93 4.73 -1.09
CA GLY A 330 -2.66 4.04 -1.35
C GLY A 330 -1.81 4.74 -2.40
N ASN A 331 -2.42 5.35 -3.42
CA ASN A 331 -1.71 5.98 -4.54
C ASN A 331 -0.92 7.24 -4.14
N TYR A 332 -1.10 7.74 -2.92
CA TYR A 332 -0.44 8.94 -2.40
C TYR A 332 0.50 8.69 -1.21
N ARG A 333 0.71 7.42 -0.80
CA ARG A 333 1.57 7.07 0.34
C ARG A 333 3.04 7.49 0.18
N TRP A 334 3.49 7.77 -1.04
CA TRP A 334 4.81 8.34 -1.33
C TRP A 334 5.02 9.77 -0.80
N LEU A 335 3.96 10.46 -0.35
CA LEU A 335 4.07 11.80 0.24
C LEU A 335 4.84 11.81 1.57
N TRP A 336 4.74 10.75 2.37
CA TRP A 336 5.42 10.66 3.67
C TRP A 336 6.95 10.63 3.55
N PRO A 337 7.55 9.69 2.80
CA PRO A 337 8.99 9.73 2.55
C PRO A 337 9.43 11.02 1.84
N LEU A 338 8.60 11.60 0.97
CA LEU A 338 8.93 12.84 0.27
C LEU A 338 9.08 14.03 1.21
N GLY A 339 8.11 14.31 2.07
CA GLY A 339 8.29 15.45 2.96
C GLY A 339 9.20 15.15 4.16
N ALA A 340 9.43 13.89 4.52
CA ALA A 340 10.54 13.51 5.39
C ALA A 340 11.88 13.95 4.77
N PHE A 341 12.04 13.77 3.46
CA PHE A 341 13.20 14.28 2.73
C PHE A 341 13.24 15.83 2.70
N CYS A 342 12.11 16.51 2.49
CA CYS A 342 12.05 17.97 2.61
C CYS A 342 12.52 18.45 3.99
N LEU A 343 12.10 17.77 5.07
CA LEU A 343 12.54 18.06 6.44
C LEU A 343 14.03 17.82 6.62
N ILE A 344 14.57 16.72 6.09
CA ILE A 344 16.02 16.43 6.10
C ILE A 344 16.80 17.58 5.46
N ALA A 345 16.38 18.02 4.26
CA ALA A 345 17.03 19.11 3.53
C ALA A 345 17.00 20.43 4.33
N LEU A 346 15.84 20.78 4.90
CA LEU A 346 15.67 22.00 5.70
C LEU A 346 16.49 21.98 6.99
N LEU A 347 16.44 20.88 7.76
CA LEU A 347 17.19 20.74 9.02
C LEU A 347 18.69 20.76 8.76
N PHE A 348 19.17 20.04 7.74
CA PHE A 348 20.59 20.02 7.43
C PHE A 348 21.09 21.39 6.93
N ALA A 349 20.28 22.10 6.15
CA ALA A 349 20.57 23.48 5.75
C ALA A 349 20.61 24.43 6.94
N ALA A 350 19.68 24.32 7.88
CA ALA A 350 19.61 25.13 9.09
C ALA A 350 20.86 24.93 9.97
N VAL A 351 21.25 23.67 10.21
CA VAL A 351 22.46 23.33 11.00
C VAL A 351 23.72 23.85 10.32
N THR A 352 23.85 23.65 9.00
CA THR A 352 25.00 24.11 8.22
C THR A 352 25.10 25.64 8.25
N THR A 353 23.98 26.33 8.08
CA THR A 353 23.92 27.80 8.11
C THR A 353 24.23 28.36 9.50
N ALA A 354 23.68 27.75 10.56
CA ALA A 354 23.95 28.13 11.94
C ALA A 354 25.43 27.94 12.31
N SER A 355 26.03 26.82 11.89
CA SER A 355 27.46 26.56 12.08
C SER A 355 28.32 27.59 11.34
N ALA A 356 27.98 27.90 10.09
CA ALA A 356 28.69 28.92 9.31
C ALA A 356 28.60 30.32 9.94
N ARG A 357 27.42 30.69 10.50
CA ARG A 357 27.21 31.99 11.18
C ARG A 357 27.96 32.08 12.50
N THR A 358 27.89 31.04 13.33
CA THR A 358 28.55 31.03 14.65
C THR A 358 30.04 30.75 14.56
N ARG A 359 30.53 30.25 13.41
CA ARG A 359 31.90 29.74 13.22
C ARG A 359 32.30 28.65 14.23
N THR A 360 31.32 27.88 14.72
CA THR A 360 31.54 26.76 15.65
C THR A 360 30.90 25.47 15.14
N ARG A 361 31.36 24.32 15.63
CA ARG A 361 30.70 23.01 15.40
C ARG A 361 29.56 22.72 16.38
N ARG A 362 29.29 23.61 17.34
CA ARG A 362 28.25 23.43 18.37
C ARG A 362 26.87 23.09 17.77
N PRO A 363 26.40 23.74 16.69
CA PRO A 363 25.12 23.37 16.05
C PRO A 363 25.10 21.94 15.53
N TYR A 364 26.20 21.45 14.94
CA TYR A 364 26.31 20.06 14.48
C TYR A 364 26.22 19.07 15.66
N HIS A 365 26.91 19.35 16.77
CA HIS A 365 26.84 18.48 17.97
C HIS A 365 25.44 18.42 18.55
N ILE A 366 24.81 19.58 18.77
CA ILE A 366 23.43 19.66 19.30
C ILE A 366 22.46 18.91 18.39
N ALA A 367 22.53 19.16 17.07
CA ALA A 367 21.67 18.50 16.10
C ALA A 367 21.88 16.98 16.08
N THR A 368 23.13 16.52 16.18
CA THR A 368 23.45 15.08 16.21
C THR A 368 22.85 14.41 17.44
N VAL A 369 23.04 14.99 18.63
CA VAL A 369 22.50 14.45 19.89
C VAL A 369 20.96 14.45 19.86
N ALA A 370 20.35 15.58 19.51
CA ALA A 370 18.90 15.71 19.45
C ALA A 370 18.27 14.75 18.44
N ALA A 371 18.82 14.67 17.22
CA ALA A 371 18.29 13.77 16.19
C ALA A 371 18.51 12.29 16.55
N THR A 372 19.62 11.94 17.21
CA THR A 372 19.84 10.58 17.71
C THR A 372 18.82 10.21 18.77
N ALA A 373 18.55 11.11 19.73
CA ALA A 373 17.53 10.90 20.75
C ALA A 373 16.13 10.74 20.14
N ILE A 374 15.79 11.55 19.13
CA ILE A 374 14.51 11.45 18.39
C ILE A 374 14.42 10.11 17.64
N ALA A 375 15.50 9.68 16.97
CA ALA A 375 15.52 8.40 16.27
C ALA A 375 15.29 7.22 17.23
N ILE A 376 15.96 7.22 18.39
CA ILE A 376 15.78 6.20 19.44
C ILE A 376 14.35 6.24 19.99
N LEU A 377 13.83 7.43 20.28
CA LEU A 377 12.47 7.61 20.79
C LEU A 377 11.44 7.05 19.83
N PHE A 378 11.46 7.44 18.55
CA PHE A 378 10.50 6.94 17.58
C PHE A 378 10.69 5.45 17.29
N GLY A 379 11.93 4.95 17.31
CA GLY A 379 12.21 3.52 17.25
C GLY A 379 11.53 2.76 18.39
N ALA A 380 11.65 3.24 19.63
CA ALA A 380 11.00 2.66 20.81
C ALA A 380 9.47 2.75 20.73
N LEU A 381 8.93 3.91 20.32
CA LEU A 381 7.49 4.12 20.13
C LEU A 381 6.89 3.29 18.98
N ASN A 382 7.72 2.65 18.15
CA ASN A 382 7.27 1.76 17.09
C ASN A 382 7.25 0.26 17.49
N VAL A 383 7.71 -0.09 18.69
CA VAL A 383 7.65 -1.46 19.23
C VAL A 383 6.19 -1.91 19.52
N PRO A 384 5.33 -1.07 20.15
CA PRO A 384 3.93 -1.43 20.37
C PRO A 384 3.17 -1.70 19.07
N TYR A 385 2.09 -2.48 19.17
CA TYR A 385 1.21 -2.72 18.03
C TYR A 385 0.58 -1.40 17.57
N SER A 386 0.69 -1.12 16.27
CA SER A 386 0.09 0.03 15.63
C SER A 386 -0.16 -0.29 14.16
N TYR A 387 -1.39 -0.12 13.74
CA TYR A 387 -1.87 -0.37 12.39
C TYR A 387 -2.56 0.89 11.90
N GLN A 388 -2.01 1.55 10.87
CA GLN A 388 -2.47 2.87 10.44
C GLN A 388 -3.19 2.86 9.09
N ALA A 389 -3.42 1.70 8.47
CA ALA A 389 -4.18 1.63 7.22
C ALA A 389 -5.65 1.27 7.45
N ALA A 390 -6.50 2.25 7.77
CA ALA A 390 -7.90 2.00 8.14
C ALA A 390 -8.65 1.05 7.18
N THR A 391 -8.50 1.23 5.87
CA THR A 391 -9.14 0.39 4.83
C THR A 391 -8.62 -1.05 4.79
N GLU A 392 -7.37 -1.28 5.15
CA GLU A 392 -6.77 -2.63 5.15
C GLU A 392 -7.06 -3.38 6.46
N ARG A 393 -7.39 -2.67 7.55
CA ARG A 393 -7.84 -3.29 8.80
C ARG A 393 -9.17 -4.04 8.62
N ALA A 394 -9.95 -3.66 7.61
CA ALA A 394 -11.21 -4.32 7.26
C ALA A 394 -11.02 -5.82 6.92
N TYR A 395 -9.80 -6.26 6.58
CA TYR A 395 -9.51 -7.66 6.29
C TYR A 395 -9.31 -8.53 7.55
N TRP A 396 -9.09 -7.95 8.73
CA TRP A 396 -8.77 -8.70 9.96
C TRP A 396 -9.87 -9.66 10.43
N PRO A 397 -11.17 -9.30 10.38
CA PRO A 397 -12.25 -10.24 10.72
C PRO A 397 -12.23 -11.51 9.86
N TRP A 398 -11.58 -11.48 8.69
CA TRP A 398 -11.58 -12.58 7.74
C TRP A 398 -10.40 -13.54 7.95
N ILE A 399 -9.37 -13.19 8.73
CA ILE A 399 -8.20 -14.06 8.95
C ILE A 399 -8.63 -15.44 9.47
N ASP A 400 -9.49 -15.49 10.48
CA ASP A 400 -9.89 -16.74 11.10
C ASP A 400 -10.78 -17.58 10.18
N VAL A 401 -11.65 -16.92 9.41
CA VAL A 401 -12.50 -17.58 8.40
C VAL A 401 -11.61 -18.18 7.31
N THR A 402 -10.69 -17.39 6.75
CA THR A 402 -9.74 -17.84 5.73
C THR A 402 -8.88 -18.99 6.23
N ARG A 403 -8.35 -18.91 7.47
CA ARG A 403 -7.54 -19.98 8.05
C ARG A 403 -8.32 -21.29 8.14
N ARG A 404 -9.57 -21.24 8.62
CA ARG A 404 -10.45 -22.43 8.69
C ARG A 404 -10.80 -22.96 7.30
N LEU A 405 -10.97 -22.07 6.32
CA LEU A 405 -11.28 -22.46 4.95
C LEU A 405 -10.10 -23.19 4.31
N THR A 406 -8.89 -22.60 4.37
CA THR A 406 -7.71 -23.17 3.70
C THR A 406 -7.21 -24.43 4.38
N SER A 407 -7.34 -24.56 5.71
CA SER A 407 -6.93 -25.78 6.43
C SER A 407 -7.73 -27.04 6.05
N GLN A 408 -8.88 -26.89 5.38
CA GLN A 408 -9.67 -28.03 4.90
C GLN A 408 -9.19 -28.58 3.56
N LEU A 409 -8.34 -27.83 2.82
CA LEU A 409 -7.92 -28.20 1.47
C LEU A 409 -6.95 -29.38 1.44
N GLU A 410 -6.15 -29.56 2.49
CA GLU A 410 -5.23 -30.70 2.62
C GLU A 410 -5.97 -32.04 2.59
N ASP A 411 -7.11 -32.11 3.30
CA ASP A 411 -7.93 -33.32 3.41
C ASP A 411 -8.97 -33.46 2.29
N ALA A 412 -9.07 -32.48 1.39
CA ALA A 412 -10.14 -32.42 0.38
C ALA A 412 -9.97 -33.40 -0.79
N GLY A 413 -8.79 -34.01 -0.94
CA GLY A 413 -8.53 -34.98 -2.01
C GLY A 413 -8.64 -34.40 -3.42
N ILE A 414 -8.24 -33.13 -3.60
CA ILE A 414 -8.26 -32.45 -4.90
C ILE A 414 -7.17 -33.07 -5.78
N GLU A 415 -7.57 -33.73 -6.87
CA GLU A 415 -6.68 -34.36 -7.84
C GLU A 415 -6.55 -33.52 -9.11
N GLY A 416 -5.30 -33.32 -9.57
CA GLY A 416 -5.00 -32.62 -10.82
C GLY A 416 -4.98 -31.08 -10.72
N PRO A 417 -4.69 -30.38 -11.82
CA PRO A 417 -4.72 -28.93 -11.86
C PRO A 417 -6.14 -28.41 -11.67
N VAL A 418 -6.28 -27.27 -10.99
CA VAL A 418 -7.59 -26.64 -10.77
C VAL A 418 -7.75 -25.37 -11.61
N LEU A 419 -8.88 -25.27 -12.29
CA LEU A 419 -9.28 -24.07 -12.99
C LEU A 419 -9.97 -23.12 -12.02
N ILE A 420 -9.37 -21.98 -11.73
CA ILE A 420 -9.88 -21.02 -10.76
C ILE A 420 -10.90 -20.08 -11.42
N ASP A 421 -12.16 -20.16 -10.98
CA ASP A 421 -13.20 -19.22 -11.37
C ASP A 421 -13.52 -18.22 -10.25
N ARG A 422 -13.29 -16.94 -10.57
CA ARG A 422 -13.51 -15.80 -9.67
C ARG A 422 -14.71 -14.96 -10.06
N THR A 423 -15.54 -15.42 -10.99
CA THR A 423 -16.69 -14.66 -11.51
C THR A 423 -17.70 -14.31 -10.43
N ASN A 424 -17.86 -15.19 -9.43
CA ASN A 424 -18.74 -14.95 -8.26
C ASN A 424 -18.10 -14.07 -7.18
N GLY A 425 -16.80 -13.74 -7.32
CA GLY A 425 -16.05 -12.91 -6.38
C GLY A 425 -16.47 -11.46 -6.38
N PHE A 426 -16.32 -10.79 -5.24
CA PHE A 426 -16.47 -9.35 -5.12
C PHE A 426 -15.11 -8.66 -5.01
N PHE A 427 -15.07 -7.36 -5.30
CA PHE A 427 -13.82 -6.60 -5.22
C PHE A 427 -13.27 -6.61 -3.80
N GLY A 428 -11.98 -6.95 -3.67
CA GLY A 428 -11.32 -7.06 -2.37
C GLY A 428 -11.69 -8.32 -1.58
N GLU A 429 -12.29 -9.34 -2.18
CA GLU A 429 -12.46 -10.62 -1.49
C GLU A 429 -11.09 -11.18 -1.01
N PRO A 430 -11.01 -11.73 0.23
CA PRO A 430 -9.73 -12.10 0.85
C PRO A 430 -9.33 -13.55 0.66
N TYR A 431 -10.21 -14.38 0.08
CA TYR A 431 -10.17 -15.84 0.22
C TYR A 431 -9.44 -16.50 -0.94
N THR A 432 -9.67 -16.04 -2.18
CA THR A 432 -9.14 -16.73 -3.36
C THR A 432 -7.62 -16.78 -3.33
N PHE A 433 -6.96 -15.65 -3.15
CA PHE A 433 -5.49 -15.63 -3.19
C PHE A 433 -4.86 -16.43 -2.04
N ALA A 434 -5.49 -16.44 -0.85
CA ALA A 434 -5.03 -17.28 0.26
C ALA A 434 -5.21 -18.78 -0.06
N THR A 435 -6.29 -19.13 -0.74
CA THR A 435 -6.51 -20.49 -1.28
C THR A 435 -5.40 -20.86 -2.27
N LEU A 436 -5.02 -19.96 -3.18
CA LEU A 436 -3.91 -20.22 -4.12
C LEU A 436 -2.56 -20.42 -3.40
N VAL A 437 -2.31 -19.71 -2.30
CA VAL A 437 -1.11 -19.96 -1.47
C VAL A 437 -1.11 -21.39 -0.92
N GLU A 438 -2.27 -21.85 -0.45
CA GLU A 438 -2.42 -23.20 0.09
C GLU A 438 -2.27 -24.26 -1.01
N LEU A 439 -2.90 -24.08 -2.18
CA LEU A 439 -2.74 -24.98 -3.32
C LEU A 439 -1.27 -25.13 -3.73
N GLN A 440 -0.52 -24.02 -3.81
CA GLN A 440 0.94 -24.08 -4.05
C GLN A 440 1.72 -24.76 -2.94
N SER A 441 1.21 -24.79 -1.72
CA SER A 441 1.87 -25.46 -0.58
C SER A 441 1.59 -26.96 -0.60
N LEU A 442 0.43 -27.36 -1.11
CA LEU A 442 0.01 -28.74 -1.35
C LEU A 442 0.56 -29.32 -2.68
N GLY A 443 1.19 -28.49 -3.52
CA GLY A 443 1.68 -28.91 -4.83
C GLY A 443 0.58 -29.11 -5.88
N ILE A 444 -0.58 -28.49 -5.68
CA ILE A 444 -1.71 -28.50 -6.60
C ILE A 444 -1.54 -27.32 -7.56
N GLU A 445 -1.39 -27.61 -8.85
CA GLU A 445 -1.32 -26.58 -9.88
C GLU A 445 -2.68 -25.90 -10.08
N PHE A 446 -2.65 -24.64 -10.49
CA PHE A 446 -3.86 -23.88 -10.76
C PHE A 446 -3.68 -22.97 -11.97
N ASP A 447 -4.78 -22.80 -12.69
CA ASP A 447 -4.83 -22.07 -13.95
C ASP A 447 -6.07 -21.16 -14.04
N PHE A 448 -6.07 -20.30 -15.06
CA PHE A 448 -7.16 -19.38 -15.37
C PHE A 448 -7.54 -19.44 -16.85
N THR A 449 -8.82 -19.21 -17.14
CA THR A 449 -9.35 -19.07 -18.51
C THR A 449 -9.69 -17.63 -18.87
N THR A 450 -9.98 -16.79 -17.87
CA THR A 450 -10.42 -15.42 -18.13
C THR A 450 -9.24 -14.56 -18.58
N ARG A 451 -9.46 -13.73 -19.62
CA ARG A 451 -8.44 -12.84 -20.17
C ARG A 451 -7.80 -11.94 -19.10
N ASN A 452 -8.59 -11.48 -18.14
CA ASN A 452 -8.15 -10.58 -17.08
C ASN A 452 -7.16 -11.26 -16.14
N GLU A 453 -7.44 -12.51 -15.75
CA GLU A 453 -6.55 -13.26 -14.88
C GLU A 453 -5.30 -13.70 -15.66
N ILE A 454 -5.42 -14.13 -16.91
CA ILE A 454 -4.23 -14.44 -17.74
C ILE A 454 -3.32 -13.22 -17.86
N TYR A 455 -3.86 -12.02 -18.06
CA TYR A 455 -3.05 -10.80 -18.08
C TYR A 455 -2.43 -10.48 -16.71
N ARG A 456 -3.14 -10.77 -15.62
CA ARG A 456 -2.66 -10.54 -14.25
C ARG A 456 -1.54 -11.51 -13.89
N TRP A 457 -1.66 -12.79 -14.23
CA TRP A 457 -0.79 -13.87 -13.78
C TRP A 457 0.31 -14.22 -14.79
N GLY A 458 0.03 -14.08 -16.08
CA GLY A 458 0.91 -14.45 -17.19
C GLY A 458 0.36 -15.65 -17.97
N ASP A 459 0.80 -15.81 -19.21
CA ASP A 459 0.33 -16.90 -20.09
C ASP A 459 0.71 -18.29 -19.58
N GLY A 460 1.73 -18.43 -18.72
CA GLY A 460 2.07 -19.72 -18.09
C GLY A 460 0.98 -20.28 -17.17
N ARG A 461 0.06 -19.44 -16.67
CA ARG A 461 -1.08 -19.83 -15.82
C ARG A 461 -2.38 -19.95 -16.62
N ARG A 462 -2.29 -20.14 -17.94
CA ARG A 462 -3.45 -20.35 -18.82
C ARG A 462 -3.78 -21.84 -18.84
N ALA A 463 -5.05 -22.17 -18.66
CA ALA A 463 -5.47 -23.57 -18.73
C ALA A 463 -5.20 -24.17 -20.12
N GLU A 464 -4.53 -25.32 -20.17
CA GLU A 464 -4.18 -26.01 -21.42
C GLU A 464 -5.04 -27.26 -21.72
N ASP A 465 -5.44 -28.07 -20.72
CA ASP A 465 -6.56 -29.06 -20.73
C ASP A 465 -6.57 -29.85 -19.39
N ASP A 466 -7.64 -30.60 -19.07
CA ASP A 466 -7.78 -31.50 -17.89
C ASP A 466 -7.82 -30.87 -16.48
N ALA A 467 -8.57 -29.78 -16.29
CA ALA A 467 -8.73 -29.14 -14.99
C ALA A 467 -10.07 -29.44 -14.31
N VAL A 468 -10.07 -29.45 -12.97
CA VAL A 468 -11.30 -29.40 -12.18
C VAL A 468 -11.66 -27.94 -11.92
N LEU A 469 -12.90 -27.53 -12.18
CA LEU A 469 -13.34 -26.16 -11.96
C LEU A 469 -13.53 -25.89 -10.47
N MET A 470 -12.75 -24.95 -9.93
CA MET A 470 -12.86 -24.48 -8.56
C MET A 470 -13.62 -23.14 -8.53
N THR A 471 -14.74 -23.10 -7.81
CA THR A 471 -15.57 -21.91 -7.65
C THR A 471 -15.74 -21.54 -6.18
N PHE A 472 -15.98 -20.25 -5.94
CA PHE A 472 -16.22 -19.71 -4.61
C PHE A 472 -17.67 -19.26 -4.50
N ALA A 473 -18.33 -19.60 -3.39
CA ALA A 473 -19.61 -19.02 -3.02
C ALA A 473 -19.51 -18.30 -1.68
N TYR A 474 -20.32 -17.26 -1.52
CA TYR A 474 -20.25 -16.35 -0.39
C TYR A 474 -21.63 -16.22 0.28
N ARG A 475 -21.66 -15.77 1.53
CA ARG A 475 -22.89 -15.48 2.29
C ARG A 475 -23.82 -16.69 2.34
N ASP A 476 -25.09 -16.54 1.99
CA ASP A 476 -26.07 -17.62 2.03
C ASP A 476 -25.83 -18.67 0.93
N ASP A 477 -25.23 -18.30 -0.20
CA ASP A 477 -24.90 -19.26 -1.26
C ASP A 477 -23.79 -20.22 -0.83
N ALA A 478 -22.89 -19.79 0.07
CA ALA A 478 -21.90 -20.67 0.69
C ALA A 478 -22.51 -21.84 1.51
N ARG A 479 -23.78 -21.69 1.93
CA ARG A 479 -24.48 -22.69 2.76
C ARG A 479 -25.21 -23.73 1.94
N ARG A 480 -25.42 -23.48 0.64
CA ARG A 480 -26.10 -24.37 -0.28
C ARG A 480 -25.07 -25.11 -1.11
N VAL A 481 -25.24 -26.42 -1.30
CA VAL A 481 -24.37 -27.19 -2.20
C VAL A 481 -25.04 -27.24 -3.57
N PRO A 482 -24.46 -26.59 -4.61
CA PRO A 482 -25.02 -26.67 -5.96
C PRO A 482 -24.99 -28.10 -6.50
N THR A 483 -26.01 -28.49 -7.25
CA THR A 483 -26.10 -29.82 -7.89
C THR A 483 -24.91 -30.05 -8.82
N GLY A 484 -24.32 -31.25 -8.77
CA GLY A 484 -23.18 -31.62 -9.63
C GLY A 484 -21.82 -31.09 -9.15
N THR A 485 -21.77 -30.46 -7.98
CA THR A 485 -20.53 -29.93 -7.38
C THR A 485 -20.20 -30.64 -6.07
N THR A 486 -18.92 -30.71 -5.73
CA THR A 486 -18.44 -31.22 -4.44
C THR A 486 -17.93 -30.06 -3.61
N ARG A 487 -18.42 -29.90 -2.37
CA ARG A 487 -17.89 -28.88 -1.46
C ARG A 487 -16.62 -29.39 -0.79
N VAL A 488 -15.48 -28.77 -1.11
CA VAL A 488 -14.17 -29.16 -0.59
C VAL A 488 -13.76 -28.38 0.66
N ALA A 489 -14.30 -27.17 0.83
CA ALA A 489 -14.07 -26.39 2.05
C ALA A 489 -15.28 -25.52 2.37
N PHE A 490 -15.55 -25.34 3.65
CA PHE A 490 -16.57 -24.40 4.14
C PHE A 490 -16.12 -23.74 5.43
N ALA A 491 -16.13 -22.42 5.46
CA ALA A 491 -15.97 -21.66 6.69
C ALA A 491 -17.20 -20.80 6.90
N ASP A 492 -17.92 -21.08 7.99
CA ASP A 492 -18.91 -20.14 8.48
C ASP A 492 -18.18 -18.93 9.08
N GLY A 493 -18.73 -17.75 8.88
CA GLY A 493 -18.24 -16.54 9.53
C GLY A 493 -18.60 -16.48 11.01
N LEU A 494 -19.59 -17.27 11.45
CA LEU A 494 -19.95 -17.46 12.85
C LEU A 494 -19.36 -18.76 13.43
N GLN A 495 -18.89 -18.70 14.68
CA GLN A 495 -18.62 -19.92 15.46
C GLN A 495 -19.92 -20.55 15.98
N THR A 496 -19.89 -21.84 16.36
CA THR A 496 -21.08 -22.58 16.84
C THR A 496 -21.76 -21.94 18.07
N GLY A 497 -20.99 -21.26 18.93
CA GLY A 497 -21.54 -20.48 20.04
C GLY A 497 -22.23 -19.21 19.59
N GLU A 498 -21.62 -18.51 18.63
CA GLU A 498 -22.08 -17.23 18.08
C GLU A 498 -23.34 -17.38 17.22
N ALA A 499 -23.46 -18.48 16.47
CA ALA A 499 -24.69 -18.80 15.74
C ALA A 499 -25.89 -18.99 16.67
N ARG A 500 -25.70 -19.69 17.79
CA ARG A 500 -26.73 -19.84 18.84
C ARG A 500 -27.04 -18.53 19.54
N GLU A 501 -26.02 -17.69 19.74
CA GLU A 501 -26.20 -16.37 20.31
C GLU A 501 -27.02 -15.45 19.39
N LEU A 502 -26.70 -15.43 18.10
CA LEU A 502 -27.43 -14.66 17.10
C LEU A 502 -28.90 -15.10 17.08
N GLN A 503 -29.19 -16.41 17.09
CA GLN A 503 -30.56 -16.93 17.18
C GLN A 503 -31.33 -16.45 18.42
N ARG A 504 -30.64 -16.19 19.54
CA ARG A 504 -31.27 -15.65 20.76
C ARG A 504 -31.48 -14.14 20.73
N ILE A 505 -30.55 -13.40 20.12
CA ILE A 505 -30.58 -11.94 20.10
C ILE A 505 -31.46 -11.39 18.98
N GLU A 506 -31.44 -12.02 17.82
CA GLU A 506 -32.11 -11.55 16.60
C GLU A 506 -33.62 -11.26 16.78
N PRO A 507 -34.41 -12.10 17.50
CA PRO A 507 -35.83 -11.80 17.77
C PRO A 507 -36.06 -10.55 18.65
N ARG A 508 -35.03 -10.05 19.34
CA ARG A 508 -35.11 -8.88 20.23
C ARG A 508 -34.87 -7.55 19.49
N ILE A 509 -34.33 -7.59 18.27
CA ILE A 509 -33.90 -6.40 17.55
C ILE A 509 -35.07 -5.60 16.98
N ILE A 510 -36.01 -6.25 16.27
CA ILE A 510 -37.19 -5.56 15.75
C ILE A 510 -37.99 -4.89 16.88
N PRO A 511 -38.28 -5.55 18.02
CA PRO A 511 -38.89 -4.90 19.18
C PRO A 511 -38.11 -3.68 19.69
N LEU A 512 -36.79 -3.78 19.75
CA LEU A 512 -35.94 -2.66 20.19
C LEU A 512 -35.96 -1.49 19.21
N LEU A 513 -35.88 -1.74 17.90
CA LEU A 513 -35.93 -0.69 16.86
C LEU A 513 -37.28 0.05 16.85
N ARG A 514 -38.35 -0.65 17.23
CA ARG A 514 -39.72 -0.10 17.38
C ARG A 514 -39.96 0.56 18.74
N SER A 515 -39.06 0.40 19.69
CA SER A 515 -39.26 0.92 21.04
C SER A 515 -38.96 2.42 21.13
N ASP A 516 -39.65 3.09 22.05
CA ASP A 516 -39.37 4.48 22.41
C ASP A 516 -38.07 4.64 23.21
N THR A 517 -37.44 3.54 23.63
CA THR A 517 -36.17 3.57 24.39
C THR A 517 -34.95 3.76 23.49
N LEU A 518 -35.12 3.59 22.17
CA LEU A 518 -34.11 3.88 21.15
C LEU A 518 -34.49 5.16 20.41
N GLU A 519 -34.03 6.31 20.88
CA GLU A 519 -34.21 7.58 20.17
C GLU A 519 -33.24 7.65 18.99
N VAL A 520 -33.75 7.93 17.79
CA VAL A 520 -32.95 8.09 16.58
C VAL A 520 -33.34 9.38 15.86
N ASP A 521 -32.37 10.28 15.71
CA ASP A 521 -32.55 11.55 15.01
C ASP A 521 -32.26 11.40 13.51
N LEU A 522 -33.23 10.83 12.79
CA LEU A 522 -33.13 10.57 11.35
C LEU A 522 -33.11 11.87 10.54
N SER A 523 -33.69 12.95 11.07
CA SER A 523 -33.69 14.26 10.40
C SER A 523 -32.31 14.90 10.41
N ALA A 524 -31.62 14.88 11.55
CA ALA A 524 -30.23 15.33 11.64
C ALA A 524 -29.30 14.46 10.79
N ALA A 525 -29.45 13.13 10.86
CA ALA A 525 -28.66 12.21 10.05
C ALA A 525 -28.86 12.46 8.55
N LYS A 526 -30.09 12.67 8.08
CA LYS A 526 -30.38 13.01 6.68
C LYS A 526 -29.79 14.36 6.28
N ALA A 527 -29.91 15.37 7.14
CA ALA A 527 -29.36 16.71 6.86
C ALA A 527 -27.84 16.69 6.69
N GLU A 528 -27.14 15.83 7.44
CA GLU A 528 -25.68 15.73 7.40
C GLU A 528 -25.16 14.78 6.31
N THR A 529 -25.85 13.65 6.09
CA THR A 529 -25.39 12.60 5.15
C THR A 529 -26.05 12.66 3.78
N GLY A 530 -27.19 13.34 3.65
CA GLY A 530 -28.05 13.31 2.46
C GLY A 530 -28.75 11.97 2.24
N LYS A 531 -28.59 10.98 3.13
CA LYS A 531 -29.17 9.64 3.00
C LYS A 531 -30.58 9.58 3.60
N ASP A 532 -31.48 8.95 2.87
CA ASP A 532 -32.80 8.55 3.37
C ASP A 532 -32.71 7.18 4.08
N PHE A 533 -33.30 7.10 5.27
CA PHE A 533 -33.29 5.92 6.14
C PHE A 533 -34.66 5.22 6.11
N ASP A 534 -35.20 5.03 4.90
CA ASP A 534 -36.57 4.55 4.68
C ASP A 534 -36.80 3.18 5.30
N VAL A 535 -35.83 2.27 5.21
CA VAL A 535 -35.88 0.93 5.84
C VAL A 535 -36.06 1.01 7.35
N PHE A 536 -35.42 2.01 8.00
CA PHE A 536 -35.53 2.20 9.44
C PHE A 536 -36.92 2.72 9.80
N GLN A 537 -37.44 3.64 8.98
CA GLN A 537 -38.81 4.15 9.12
C GLN A 537 -39.86 3.07 8.89
N ASP A 538 -39.69 2.22 7.87
CA ASP A 538 -40.56 1.10 7.57
C ASP A 538 -40.67 0.16 8.77
N ILE A 539 -39.54 -0.20 9.39
CA ILE A 539 -39.54 -1.04 10.60
C ILE A 539 -40.28 -0.36 11.75
N ARG A 540 -40.09 0.95 11.97
CA ARG A 540 -40.83 1.73 12.99
C ARG A 540 -42.32 1.81 12.72
N ASN A 541 -42.69 1.91 11.44
CA ASN A 541 -44.08 1.95 10.98
C ASN A 541 -44.76 0.57 10.99
N GLY A 542 -44.07 -0.47 11.46
CA GLY A 542 -44.63 -1.81 11.60
C GLY A 542 -44.51 -2.67 10.34
N VAL A 543 -43.82 -2.20 9.29
CA VAL A 543 -43.53 -2.99 8.09
C VAL A 543 -42.60 -4.14 8.48
N ASP A 544 -42.87 -5.33 7.94
CA ASP A 544 -42.05 -6.51 8.15
C ASP A 544 -40.88 -6.50 7.16
N VAL A 545 -39.70 -6.10 7.64
CA VAL A 545 -38.47 -6.00 6.87
C VAL A 545 -37.37 -6.74 7.62
N ASP A 546 -36.53 -7.50 6.92
CA ASP A 546 -35.38 -8.14 7.54
C ASP A 546 -34.45 -7.07 8.12
N PRO A 547 -34.22 -7.05 9.45
CA PRO A 547 -33.36 -6.06 10.08
C PRO A 547 -31.91 -6.16 9.57
N ALA A 548 -31.49 -7.26 8.92
CA ALA A 548 -30.17 -7.34 8.30
C ALA A 548 -29.93 -6.23 7.25
N SER A 549 -30.97 -5.69 6.63
CA SER A 549 -30.87 -4.54 5.72
C SER A 549 -30.42 -3.24 6.41
N LEU A 550 -30.58 -3.15 7.74
CA LEU A 550 -30.21 -1.99 8.56
C LEU A 550 -28.78 -2.00 9.11
N ILE A 551 -27.99 -3.05 8.89
CA ILE A 551 -26.64 -3.20 9.49
C ILE A 551 -25.80 -1.93 9.28
N PHE A 552 -25.70 -1.46 8.04
CA PHE A 552 -24.92 -0.27 7.70
C PHE A 552 -25.61 1.03 8.14
N ASP A 553 -26.94 1.06 8.17
CA ASP A 553 -27.70 2.24 8.60
C ASP A 553 -27.54 2.47 10.10
N ILE A 554 -27.70 1.42 10.90
CA ILE A 554 -27.47 1.45 12.35
C ILE A 554 -26.01 1.84 12.63
N GLN A 555 -25.05 1.28 11.90
CA GLN A 555 -23.64 1.64 12.04
C GLN A 555 -23.38 3.13 11.81
N ASN A 556 -23.89 3.67 10.70
CA ASN A 556 -23.74 5.08 10.36
C ASN A 556 -24.47 5.96 11.37
N LEU A 557 -25.67 5.55 11.78
CA LEU A 557 -26.49 6.28 12.74
C LEU A 557 -25.79 6.39 14.10
N ARG A 558 -25.18 5.29 14.55
CA ARG A 558 -24.39 5.19 15.77
C ARG A 558 -23.10 6.02 15.67
N ALA A 559 -22.38 5.93 14.56
CA ALA A 559 -21.12 6.64 14.34
C ALA A 559 -21.30 8.17 14.32
N GLY A 560 -22.41 8.67 13.78
CA GLY A 560 -22.74 10.09 13.80
C GLY A 560 -23.35 10.60 15.11
N GLY A 561 -23.53 9.73 16.11
CA GLY A 561 -24.09 10.11 17.40
C GLY A 561 -25.58 10.44 17.37
N TRP A 562 -26.31 10.00 16.34
CA TRP A 562 -27.75 10.24 16.18
C TRP A 562 -28.63 9.18 16.85
N VAL A 563 -28.04 8.24 17.60
CA VAL A 563 -28.74 7.18 18.34
C VAL A 563 -28.52 7.34 19.83
N ARG A 564 -29.60 7.42 20.62
CA ARG A 564 -29.57 7.43 22.09
C ARG A 564 -30.44 6.30 22.64
N ALA A 565 -29.85 5.50 23.53
CA ALA A 565 -30.56 4.44 24.26
C ALA A 565 -29.78 4.09 25.54
N SER A 566 -30.32 3.15 26.32
CA SER A 566 -29.62 2.58 27.46
C SER A 566 -28.32 1.89 27.02
N THR A 567 -27.30 1.85 27.88
CA THR A 567 -26.04 1.15 27.58
C THR A 567 -26.28 -0.30 27.18
N ALA A 568 -27.23 -0.98 27.82
CA ALA A 568 -27.57 -2.37 27.51
C ALA A 568 -28.18 -2.57 26.11
N ASP A 569 -29.05 -1.65 25.66
CA ASP A 569 -29.65 -1.70 24.33
C ASP A 569 -28.62 -1.41 23.24
N LEU A 570 -27.72 -0.48 23.51
CA LEU A 570 -26.61 -0.16 22.62
C LEU A 570 -25.64 -1.34 22.50
N GLU A 571 -25.27 -1.99 23.61
CA GLU A 571 -24.46 -3.21 23.60
C GLU A 571 -25.15 -4.37 22.86
N LEU A 572 -26.48 -4.49 22.99
CA LEU A 572 -27.27 -5.49 22.27
C LEU A 572 -27.25 -5.26 20.76
N LEU A 573 -27.45 -4.01 20.32
CA LEU A 573 -27.37 -3.62 18.92
C LEU A 573 -25.97 -3.86 18.36
N ASP A 574 -24.93 -3.42 19.08
CA ASP A 574 -23.54 -3.59 18.68
C ASP A 574 -23.17 -5.09 18.55
N ARG A 575 -23.62 -5.92 19.50
CA ARG A 575 -23.38 -7.37 19.47
C ARG A 575 -24.14 -8.05 18.33
N TRP A 576 -25.41 -7.73 18.13
CA TRP A 576 -26.19 -8.26 17.01
C TRP A 576 -25.58 -7.87 15.66
N GLN A 577 -25.17 -6.61 15.51
CA GLN A 577 -24.54 -6.11 14.30
C GLN A 577 -23.24 -6.89 14.02
N ALA A 578 -22.36 -7.04 15.02
CA ALA A 578 -21.12 -7.79 14.88
C ALA A 578 -21.37 -9.26 14.48
N LEU A 579 -22.38 -9.91 15.06
CA LEU A 579 -22.76 -11.29 14.71
C LEU A 579 -23.35 -11.38 13.30
N ARG A 580 -24.17 -10.41 12.88
CA ARG A 580 -24.71 -10.37 11.51
C ARG A 580 -23.61 -10.11 10.47
N GLU A 581 -22.71 -9.17 10.73
CA GLU A 581 -21.54 -8.93 9.88
C GLU A 581 -20.66 -10.18 9.79
N ALA A 582 -20.41 -10.85 10.91
CA ALA A 582 -19.70 -12.12 10.93
C ALA A 582 -20.42 -13.17 10.07
N ARG A 583 -21.75 -13.30 10.17
CA ARG A 583 -22.55 -14.23 9.34
C ARG A 583 -22.39 -13.99 7.84
N LEU A 584 -22.23 -12.73 7.41
CA LEU A 584 -22.01 -12.37 6.00
C LEU A 584 -20.64 -12.84 5.47
N ASN A 585 -19.72 -13.22 6.35
CA ASN A 585 -18.40 -13.72 5.96
C ASN A 585 -18.38 -15.22 5.68
N ALA A 586 -19.53 -15.90 5.61
CA ALA A 586 -19.59 -17.30 5.21
C ALA A 586 -19.03 -17.49 3.79
N VAL A 587 -18.20 -18.51 3.60
CA VAL A 587 -17.55 -18.82 2.32
C VAL A 587 -17.41 -20.33 2.15
N ALA A 588 -17.60 -20.79 0.92
CA ALA A 588 -17.41 -22.18 0.52
C ALA A 588 -16.60 -22.26 -0.77
N ILE A 589 -15.81 -23.32 -0.89
CA ILE A 589 -15.10 -23.69 -2.10
C ILE A 589 -15.74 -24.96 -2.65
N TYR A 590 -16.11 -24.93 -3.92
CA TYR A 590 -16.68 -26.06 -4.63
C TYR A 590 -15.76 -26.46 -5.78
N VAL A 591 -15.71 -27.75 -6.05
CA VAL A 591 -15.07 -28.33 -7.21
C VAL A 591 -16.09 -29.03 -8.09
N THR A 592 -15.98 -28.82 -9.40
CA THR A 592 -16.85 -29.42 -10.42
C THR A 592 -15.97 -30.10 -11.46
N PRO A 593 -16.13 -31.42 -11.71
CA PRO A 593 -15.48 -32.07 -12.83
C PRO A 593 -15.88 -31.36 -14.13
N LEU A 594 -14.91 -30.97 -14.94
CA LEU A 594 -15.20 -30.50 -16.29
C LEU A 594 -15.41 -31.74 -17.18
N ASP A 595 -16.66 -32.00 -17.58
CA ASP A 595 -16.93 -33.05 -18.55
C ASP A 595 -16.19 -32.71 -19.86
N ARG A 596 -15.39 -33.65 -20.36
CA ARG A 596 -14.75 -33.53 -21.68
C ARG A 596 -15.85 -33.57 -22.75
N GLY A 597 -16.32 -32.40 -23.17
CA GLY A 597 -17.08 -32.23 -24.42
C GLY A 597 -18.46 -31.61 -24.27
N THR A 598 -18.53 -30.31 -24.53
CA THR A 598 -19.51 -29.70 -25.44
C THR A 598 -18.83 -28.62 -26.25
#